data_AF-A0A1V3N151-F1
#
_entry.id   AF-A0A1V3N151-F1
#
_cell.length_a   1.000
_cell.length_b   1.000
_cell.length_c   1.000
_cell.angle_alpha   90.00
_cell.angle_beta   90.00
_cell.angle_gamma   90.00
#
_symmetry.space_group_name_H-M   'P 1'
#
loop_
_entity.id
_entity.type
_entity.pdbx_description
1 polymer ?
#
loop_
_entity_poly.entity_id
_entity_poly.type
_entity_poly.pdbx_seq_one_letter_code
_entity_poly.pdbx_strand_id
1 'polypeptide(L)' 'MAEGRAEGRAEGEAQGEAKGKAEVIKNLLSLDKFSISEVAELANVTVEFVKLIEAEIAKGK' A
#
# COMPACT_ATOMS: atom_id res chain seq x y z
N MET A 1 13.18 12.05 29.75
CA MET A 1 12.48 12.54 28.54
C MET A 1 13.21 12.01 27.30
N ALA A 2 13.13 10.71 27.02
CA ALA A 2 13.81 10.11 25.86
C ALA A 2 12.93 9.13 25.07
N GLU A 3 11.78 8.74 25.62
CA GLU A 3 10.95 7.65 25.07
C GLU A 3 10.03 8.12 23.94
N GLY A 4 9.44 9.32 24.05
CA GLY A 4 8.47 9.81 23.06
C GLY A 4 8.99 10.10 21.64
N ARG A 5 10.31 10.06 21.38
CA ARG A 5 10.88 10.24 20.02
C ARG A 5 11.12 8.92 19.28
N ALA A 6 11.24 7.80 19.99
CA ALA A 6 11.47 6.50 19.38
C ALA A 6 10.17 5.89 18.85
N GLU A 7 9.10 5.95 19.65
CA GLU A 7 7.77 5.42 19.27
C GLU A 7 7.18 6.17 18.08
N GLY A 8 7.28 7.51 18.05
CA GLY A 8 6.75 8.31 16.94
C GLY A 8 7.44 8.10 15.59
N ARG A 9 8.69 7.62 15.55
CA ARG A 9 9.37 7.24 14.28
C ARG A 9 8.95 5.86 13.82
N ALA A 10 8.93 4.89 14.72
CA ALA A 10 8.56 3.51 14.37
C ALA A 10 7.12 3.40 13.86
N GLU A 11 6.15 4.07 14.51
CA GLU A 11 4.77 4.12 14.01
C GLU A 11 4.65 4.92 12.70
N GLY A 12 5.38 6.03 12.58
CA GLY A 12 5.38 6.85 11.37
C GLY A 12 5.94 6.14 10.13
N GLU A 13 7.02 5.37 10.30
CA GLU A 13 7.65 4.60 9.22
C GLU A 13 6.76 3.41 8.79
N ALA A 14 6.22 2.65 9.74
CA ALA A 14 5.34 1.52 9.44
C ALA A 14 4.03 1.95 8.76
N GLN A 15 3.39 3.04 9.23
CA GLN A 15 2.21 3.59 8.57
C GLN A 15 2.53 4.23 7.22
N GLY A 16 3.70 4.85 7.08
CA GLY A 16 4.18 5.46 5.84
C GLY A 16 4.43 4.43 4.74
N GLU A 17 5.10 3.33 5.06
CA GLU A 17 5.36 2.25 4.09
C GLU A 17 4.07 1.56 3.64
N ALA A 18 3.17 1.25 4.57
CA ALA A 18 1.90 0.59 4.23
C ALA A 18 1.00 1.48 3.37
N LYS A 19 0.87 2.77 3.72
CA LYS A 19 0.13 3.74 2.90
C LYS A 19 0.77 3.95 1.54
N GLY A 20 2.10 4.10 1.49
CA GLY A 20 2.83 4.30 0.24
C GLY A 20 2.62 3.15 -0.75
N LYS A 21 2.73 1.90 -0.28
CA LYS A 21 2.48 0.71 -1.12
C LYS A 21 1.03 0.64 -1.58
N ALA A 22 0.07 0.92 -0.70
CA ALA A 22 -1.34 0.93 -1.06
C ALA A 22 -1.67 2.03 -2.09
N GLU A 23 -1.10 3.23 -1.98
CA GLU A 23 -1.28 4.30 -2.97
C GLU A 23 -0.68 3.95 -4.32
N VAL A 24 0.51 3.35 -4.35
CA VAL A 24 1.14 2.89 -5.61
C VAL A 24 0.22 1.86 -6.29
N ILE A 25 -0.28 0.88 -5.55
CA ILE A 25 -1.21 -0.12 -6.07
C ILE A 25 -2.51 0.53 -6.57
N LYS A 26 -3.08 1.47 -5.80
CA LYS A 26 -4.28 2.23 -6.21
C LYS A 26 -4.07 2.97 -7.52
N ASN A 27 -2.94 3.66 -7.67
CA ASN A 27 -2.60 4.38 -8.88
C ASN A 27 -2.40 3.43 -10.06
N LEU A 28 -1.68 2.32 -9.88
CA LEU A 28 -1.45 1.33 -10.92
C LEU A 28 -2.76 0.66 -11.38
N LEU A 29 -3.63 0.29 -10.45
CA LEU A 29 -4.95 -0.27 -10.76
C LEU A 29 -5.85 0.76 -11.45
N SER A 30 -5.81 2.04 -11.03
CA SER A 30 -6.59 3.11 -11.66
C SER A 30 -6.16 3.42 -13.10
N LEU A 31 -4.93 3.05 -13.49
CA LEU A 31 -4.46 3.20 -14.86
C LEU A 31 -5.03 2.12 -15.80
N ASP A 32 -5.60 1.03 -15.27
CA ASP A 32 -6.22 -0.09 -16.01
C ASP A 32 -5.30 -0.69 -17.12
N LYS A 33 -3.98 -0.46 -16.99
CA LYS A 33 -2.95 -0.87 -17.97
C LYS A 33 -2.14 -2.08 -17.54
N PHE A 34 -2.19 -2.42 -16.26
CA PHE A 34 -1.38 -3.47 -15.66
C PHE A 34 -2.29 -4.54 -15.07
N SER A 35 -1.91 -5.80 -15.24
CA SER A 35 -2.59 -6.93 -14.60
C SER A 35 -2.28 -6.96 -13.10
N ILE A 36 -3.16 -7.55 -12.28
CA ILE A 36 -2.95 -7.70 -10.82
C ILE A 36 -1.56 -8.29 -10.50
N SER A 37 -1.11 -9.28 -11.28
CA SER A 37 0.22 -9.88 -11.13
C SER A 37 1.38 -8.92 -11.42
N GLU A 38 1.25 -8.06 -12.44
CA GLU A 38 2.26 -7.05 -12.77
C GLU A 38 2.31 -5.96 -11.71
N VAL A 39 1.15 -5.54 -11.21
CA VAL A 39 1.06 -4.59 -10.09
C VAL A 39 1.74 -5.15 -8.83
N ALA A 40 1.55 -6.45 -8.57
CA ALA A 40 2.19 -7.14 -7.45
C ALA A 40 3.72 -7.14 -7.57
N GLU A 41 4.25 -7.44 -8.76
CA GLU A 41 5.70 -7.35 -9.03
C GLU A 41 6.23 -5.91 -8.91
N LEU A 42 5.56 -4.93 -9.54
CA LEU A 42 5.99 -3.53 -9.55
C LEU A 42 6.00 -2.91 -8.15
N ALA A 43 5.00 -3.23 -7.32
CA ALA A 43 4.92 -2.78 -5.94
C ALA A 43 5.70 -3.68 -4.97
N ASN A 44 6.30 -4.77 -5.46
CA ASN A 44 7.00 -5.79 -4.68
C ASN A 44 6.16 -6.30 -3.49
N VAL A 45 4.91 -6.66 -3.79
CA VAL A 45 3.90 -7.19 -2.86
C VAL A 45 3.31 -8.49 -3.40
N THR A 46 2.47 -9.15 -2.61
CA THR A 46 1.74 -10.33 -3.08
C THR A 46 0.52 -9.94 -3.91
N VAL A 47 0.15 -10.81 -4.85
CA VAL A 47 -1.10 -10.68 -5.64
C VAL A 47 -2.32 -10.57 -4.73
N GLU A 48 -2.31 -11.28 -3.60
CA GLU A 48 -3.35 -11.20 -2.57
C GLU A 48 -3.48 -9.80 -1.99
N PHE A 49 -2.36 -9.13 -1.70
CA PHE A 49 -2.37 -7.77 -1.20
C PHE A 49 -2.95 -6.80 -2.24
N VAL A 50 -2.61 -6.96 -3.51
CA VAL A 50 -3.20 -6.15 -4.60
C VAL A 50 -4.72 -6.32 -4.66
N LYS A 51 -5.22 -7.57 -4.57
CA LYS A 51 -6.67 -7.86 -4.54
C LYS A 51 -7.37 -7.25 -3.32
N LEU A 52 -6.72 -7.26 -2.15
CA LEU A 52 -7.26 -6.62 -0.96
C LEU A 52 -7.42 -5.11 -1.17
N ILE A 53 -6.42 -4.46 -1.76
CA ILE A 53 -6.48 -3.03 -2.08
C ILE A 53 -7.52 -2.74 -3.16
N GLU A 54 -7.62 -3.56 -4.20
CA GLU A 54 -8.68 -3.45 -5.23
C GLU A 54 -10.08 -3.50 -4.60
N ALA A 55 -10.33 -4.47 -3.71
CA ALA A 55 -11.59 -4.61 -3.00
C ALA A 55 -11.87 -3.44 -2.05
N GLU A 56 -10.84 -2.88 -1.40
CA GLU A 56 -10.93 -1.65 -0.60
C GLU A 56 -11.32 -0.44 -1.44
N ILE A 57 -10.74 -0.28 -2.65
CA ILE A 57 -11.13 0.79 -3.59
C ILE A 57 -12.59 0.63 -4.00
N ALA A 58 -13.03 -0.59 -4.32
CA ALA A 58 -14.40 -0.87 -4.73
C ALA A 58 -15.43 -0.62 -3.62
N LYS A 59 -15.07 -0.86 -2.35
CA LYS A 59 -15.93 -0.58 -1.19
C LYS A 59 -16.02 0.90 -0.82
N GLY A 60 -15.01 1.69 -1.15
CA GLY A 60 -14.95 3.12 -0.85
C GLY A 60 -15.52 4.04 -1.93
N LYS A 61 -16.08 3.48 -3.02
CA LYS A 61 -16.58 4.21 -4.18
C LYS A 61 -18.10 4.38 -4.17
#